data_AF-A0A4V2B9R6-F1
#
_entry.id   AF-A0A4V2B9R6-F1
#
_cell.length_a   1.000
_cell.length_b   1.000
_cell.length_c   1.000
_cell.angle_alpha   90.00
_cell.angle_beta   90.00
_cell.angle_gamma   90.00
#
_symmetry.space_group_name_H-M   'P 1'
#
loop_
_entity.id
_entity.type
_entity.pdbx_description
1 polymer ?
#
loop_
_entity_poly.entity_id
_entity_poly.type
_entity_poly.pdbx_seq_one_letter_code
_entity_poly.pdbx_strand_id
1 'polypeptide(L)' 'PEAFAYEDIGGLSIEVIERLKRTRPATLGQAMRVPGVTPAAGALLFVHLDKKGRSARPLGQEITV' A
#
# COMPACT_ATOMS: atom_id res chain seq x y z
N PRO A 1 -0.02 -7.41 6.12
CA PRO A 1 -0.94 -8.43 5.55
C PRO A 1 -0.15 -9.56 4.89
N GLU A 2 -0.48 -10.81 5.19
CA GLU A 2 0.29 -11.99 4.74
C GLU A 2 0.31 -12.19 3.22
N ALA A 3 -0.61 -11.56 2.49
CA ALA A 3 -0.73 -11.66 1.03
C ALA A 3 -0.43 -10.34 0.28
N PHE A 4 0.16 -9.33 0.93
CA PHE A 4 0.45 -8.07 0.24
C PHE A 4 1.73 -8.17 -0.59
N ALA A 5 1.56 -8.31 -1.92
CA ALA A 5 2.66 -8.33 -2.88
C ALA A 5 3.21 -6.90 -3.08
N TYR A 6 4.29 -6.58 -2.35
CA TYR A 6 5.01 -5.32 -2.53
C TYR A 6 5.69 -5.25 -3.91
N GLU A 7 5.96 -6.40 -4.55
CA GLU A 7 6.51 -6.49 -5.90
C GLU A 7 5.63 -5.88 -6.98
N ASP A 8 4.30 -5.87 -6.78
CA ASP A 8 3.35 -5.31 -7.74
C ASP A 8 3.32 -3.78 -7.73
N ILE A 9 4.06 -3.14 -6.83
CA ILE A 9 4.11 -1.68 -6.69
C ILE A 9 5.25 -1.14 -7.55
N GLY A 10 4.91 -0.73 -8.76
CA GLY A 10 5.83 -0.04 -9.65
C GLY A 10 6.49 1.18 -8.98
N GLY A 11 7.80 1.29 -9.13
CA GLY A 11 8.60 2.38 -8.57
C GLY A 11 9.19 2.12 -7.18
N LEU A 12 8.86 1.01 -6.51
CA LEU A 12 9.61 0.58 -5.33
C LEU A 12 10.94 -0.07 -5.73
N SER A 13 11.99 0.25 -4.98
CA SER A 13 13.27 -0.44 -5.13
C SER A 13 13.23 -1.83 -4.49
N ILE A 14 14.08 -2.74 -4.99
CA ILE A 14 14.21 -4.09 -4.42
C ILE A 14 14.56 -4.03 -2.92
N GLU A 15 15.45 -3.13 -2.53
CA GLU A 15 15.83 -2.95 -1.12
C GLU A 15 14.65 -2.56 -0.23
N VAL A 16 13.78 -1.67 -0.70
CA VAL A 16 12.56 -1.27 0.01
C VAL A 16 11.57 -2.43 0.08
N ILE A 17 11.37 -3.17 -1.02
CA ILE A 17 10.50 -4.35 -1.07
C ILE A 17 10.96 -5.40 -0.04
N GLU A 18 12.25 -5.74 -0.03
CA GLU A 18 12.80 -6.72 0.91
C GLU A 18 12.66 -6.28 2.37
N ARG A 19 12.89 -4.99 2.66
CA ARG A 19 12.66 -4.44 4.01
C ARG A 19 11.20 -4.55 4.42
N LEU A 20 10.27 -4.17 3.56
CA LEU A 20 8.83 -4.25 3.83
C LEU A 20 8.36 -5.70 3.99
N LYS A 21 8.88 -6.63 3.19
CA LYS A 21 8.63 -8.07 3.32
C LYS A 21 9.15 -8.65 4.64
N ARG A 22 10.30 -8.16 5.12
CA ARG A 22 10.89 -8.60 6.39
C ARG A 22 10.15 -8.02 7.59
N THR A 23 9.81 -6.72 7.57
CA THR A 23 9.16 -6.05 8.71
C THR A 23 7.65 -6.27 8.75
N ARG A 24 7.03 -6.56 7.61
CA ARG A 24 5.57 -6.79 7.44
C ARG A 24 4.71 -5.78 8.19
N PRO A 25 4.87 -4.47 7.94
CA PRO A 25 4.09 -3.45 8.63
C PRO A 25 2.60 -3.67 8.40
N ALA A 26 1.81 -3.55 9.47
CA ALA A 26 0.36 -3.68 9.42
C ALA A 26 -0.32 -2.42 8.85
N THR A 27 0.35 -1.27 8.96
CA THR A 27 -0.18 0.03 8.52
C THR A 27 0.85 0.81 7.70
N LEU A 28 0.37 1.76 6.88
CA LEU A 28 1.24 2.68 6.15
C LEU A 28 2.15 3.47 7.10
N GLY A 29 1.62 3.92 8.24
CA GLY A 29 2.40 4.64 9.25
C GLY A 29 3.51 3.80 9.88
N GLN A 30 3.34 2.47 9.97
CA GLN A 30 4.43 1.58 10.38
C GLN A 30 5.46 1.39 9.26
N ALA A 31 5.01 1.24 8.01
CA ALA A 31 5.89 1.13 6.85
C ALA A 31 6.85 2.33 6.74
N MET A 32 6.35 3.55 7.00
CA MET A 32 7.13 4.78 7.00
C MET A 32 8.22 4.86 8.07
N ARG A 33 8.13 4.03 9.13
CA ARG A 33 9.15 3.96 10.19
C ARG A 33 10.21 2.90 9.92
N VAL A 34 10.05 2.08 8.89
CA VAL A 34 11.03 1.06 8.52
C VAL A 34 12.30 1.77 8.01
N PRO A 35 13.49 1.48 8.57
CA PRO A 35 14.73 2.14 8.16
C PRO A 35 14.97 2.02 6.66
N GLY A 36 15.22 3.15 6.01
CA GLY A 36 15.47 3.24 4.57
C GLY A 36 14.23 3.07 3.69
N VAL A 37 13.02 3.10 4.27
CA VAL A 37 11.81 3.47 3.52
C VAL A 37 11.77 4.98 3.39
N THR A 38 11.60 5.46 2.17
CA THR A 38 11.59 6.89 1.85
C THR A 38 10.16 7.44 1.77
N PRO A 39 9.96 8.78 1.88
CA PRO A 39 8.66 9.38 1.64
C PRO A 39 8.05 9.05 0.28
N ALA A 40 8.87 8.92 -0.77
CA ALA A 40 8.43 8.52 -2.10
C ALA A 40 7.85 7.08 -2.11
N ALA A 41 8.52 6.13 -1.45
CA ALA A 41 7.99 4.78 -1.30
C ALA A 41 6.65 4.76 -0.53
N GLY A 42 6.51 5.61 0.50
CA GLY A 42 5.26 5.82 1.22
C GLY A 42 4.11 6.31 0.32
N ALA A 43 4.39 7.28 -0.55
CA ALA A 43 3.41 7.79 -1.51
C ALA A 43 2.97 6.69 -2.49
N LEU A 44 3.89 5.87 -2.99
CA LEU A 44 3.58 4.74 -3.87
C LEU A 44 2.69 3.70 -3.18
N LEU A 45 3.00 3.36 -1.93
CA LEU A 45 2.15 2.48 -1.10
C LEU A 45 0.74 3.05 -0.94
N PHE A 46 0.63 4.34 -0.61
CA PHE A 46 -0.66 5.01 -0.44
C PHE A 46 -1.50 4.97 -1.72
N VAL A 47 -0.92 5.35 -2.86
CA VAL A 47 -1.61 5.33 -4.16
C VAL A 47 -2.04 3.91 -4.54
N HIS A 48 -1.21 2.91 -4.30
CA HIS A 48 -1.55 1.52 -4.58
C HIS A 48 -2.72 1.02 -3.71
N LEU A 49 -2.73 1.37 -2.43
CA LEU A 49 -3.81 1.02 -1.49
C LEU A 49 -5.12 1.75 -1.82
N ASP A 50 -5.06 3.05 -2.13
CA ASP A 50 -6.23 3.86 -2.50
C ASP A 50 -6.89 3.35 -3.78
N LYS A 51 -6.09 2.96 -4.79
CA LYS A 51 -6.61 2.34 -6.03
C LYS A 51 -7.37 1.04 -5.75
N LYS A 52 -6.82 0.15 -4.90
CA LYS A 52 -7.49 -1.10 -4.50
C LYS A 52 -8.75 -0.84 -3.66
N GLY A 53 -8.75 0.19 -2.82
CA GLY A 53 -9.91 0.58 -2.01
C GLY A 53 -11.05 1.17 -2.84
N ARG A 54 -10.73 1.96 -3.88
CA ARG A 54 -11.75 2.55 -4.78
C ARG A 54 -12.43 1.52 -5.68
N SER A 55 -11.74 0.46 -6.10
CA SER A 55 -12.35 -0.63 -6.87
C SER A 55 -13.37 -1.46 -6.08
N ALA A 56 -13.39 -1.36 -4.75
CA ALA A 56 -14.31 -2.08 -3.88
C ALA A 56 -15.54 -1.26 -3.47
N ARG A 57 -15.76 -0.07 -4.02
CA ARG A 57 -17.00 0.69 -3.80
C ARG A 57 -18.02 0.26 -4.87
N PRO A 58 -19.01 -0.62 -4.57
CA PRO A 58 -20.10 -0.83 -5.50
C PRO A 58 -20.82 0.51 -5.68
N LEU A 59 -20.88 0.97 -6.94
CA LEU A 59 -21.82 1.99 -7.37
C LEU A 59 -23.22 1.40 -7.23
N GLY A 60 -23.81 1.57 -6.04
CA GLY A 60 -25.10 0.98 -5.69
C GLY A 60 -25.77 1.63 -4.48
N GLN A 61 -25.39 2.85 -4.10
CA GLN A 61 -26.34 3.70 -3.35
C GLN A 61 -27.28 4.32 -4.38
N GLU A 62 -28.25 3.52 -4.81
CA GLU A 62 -29.48 4.04 -5.37
C GLU A 62 -30.10 4.98 -4.33
N ILE A 63 -30.36 6.18 -4.82
CA ILE A 63 -31.26 7.17 -4.26
C ILE A 63 -32.53 6.43 -3.84
N THR A 64 -32.74 6.24 -2.54
CA THR A 64 -34.07 5.86 -2.05
C THR A 64 -34.80 7.16 -1.75
N VAL A 65 -35.84 7.38 -2.57
CA VAL A 65 -36.89 8.39 -2.49
C VAL A 65 -37.56 8.50 -1.14
#